data_AF-A0A6G7XHD4-F1
#
_entry.id   AF-A0A6G7XHD4-F1
#
_cell.length_a   1.000
_cell.length_b   1.000
_cell.length_c   1.000
_cell.angle_alpha   90.00
_cell.angle_beta   90.00
_cell.angle_gamma   90.00
#
_symmetry.space_group_name_H-M   'P 1'
#
loop_
_entity.id
_entity.type
_entity.pdbx_description
1 polymer ?
#
loop_
_entity_poly.entity_id
_entity_poly.type
_entity_poly.pdbx_seq_one_letter_code
_entity_poly.pdbx_strand_id
1 'polypeptide(L)'
;MDAPEHSESGDRWDLDARDFGRVEVMSASLRIFQTHDAAGEPAPAEFVQTIVPKNSQPEPEALREFMLPLRPSRTSRSGVYFYDDPARGSGRLKVVGASGFDLPRVDEMVHLMEINRKIGMEDPARVPDVPGWVVPFVISNRSPWVRILVGLFFLIPGFFMLSIPLLKPHWNALPIAVNFIFGMLILLMCAWSLWRDVRRLPWWVKARAQAKRDGGPLPEELRVWS
;
A
#
# COMPACT_ATOMS: atom_id res chain seq x y z
N MET A 1 -59.65 -21.09 6.81
CA MET A 1 -58.76 -20.18 7.54
C MET A 1 -57.60 -21.02 8.00
N ASP A 2 -56.50 -20.98 7.26
CA ASP A 2 -55.16 -20.59 7.75
C ASP A 2 -54.12 -20.94 6.68
N ALA A 3 -53.08 -20.10 6.67
CA ALA A 3 -52.20 -19.74 5.56
C ALA A 3 -51.21 -20.84 5.12
N PRO A 4 -50.60 -20.72 3.91
CA PRO A 4 -49.55 -21.63 3.49
C PRO A 4 -48.20 -21.31 4.15
N GLU A 5 -47.51 -22.35 4.62
CA GLU A 5 -46.11 -22.32 5.05
C GLU A 5 -45.18 -22.03 3.86
N HIS A 6 -44.51 -20.89 3.93
CA HIS A 6 -43.24 -20.65 3.25
C HIS A 6 -42.09 -20.87 4.23
N SER A 7 -40.92 -21.23 3.68
CA SER A 7 -39.58 -21.14 4.27
C SER A 7 -38.98 -22.44 4.82
N GLU A 8 -38.24 -23.15 3.97
CA GLU A 8 -36.80 -23.45 4.20
C GLU A 8 -36.24 -24.17 2.97
N SER A 9 -35.88 -23.42 1.91
CA SER A 9 -34.97 -23.95 0.90
C SER A 9 -33.54 -23.72 1.39
N GLY A 10 -32.95 -24.79 1.93
CA GLY A 10 -31.52 -24.83 2.22
C GLY A 10 -30.72 -24.64 0.94
N ASP A 11 -30.19 -23.43 0.74
CA ASP A 11 -29.21 -23.16 -0.30
C ASP A 11 -27.87 -23.79 0.10
N ARG A 12 -27.70 -24.98 -0.48
CA ARG A 12 -26.57 -25.86 -0.46
C ARG A 12 -25.41 -25.22 -1.23
N TRP A 13 -24.45 -24.65 -0.51
CA TRP A 13 -23.20 -24.09 -1.04
C TRP A 13 -22.16 -25.18 -1.39
N ASP A 14 -22.56 -26.22 -2.13
CA ASP A 14 -21.68 -27.34 -2.51
C ASP A 14 -21.93 -27.76 -3.97
N LEU A 15 -21.24 -27.13 -4.91
CA LEU A 15 -20.85 -27.59 -6.27
C LEU A 15 -19.79 -26.57 -6.75
N ASP A 16 -18.65 -26.88 -7.37
CA ASP A 16 -18.10 -28.11 -7.93
C ASP A 16 -16.57 -27.91 -7.97
N ALA A 17 -15.83 -28.69 -7.20
CA ALA A 17 -14.37 -28.71 -7.24
C ALA A 17 -13.94 -29.88 -8.14
N ARG A 18 -13.97 -29.67 -9.46
CA ARG A 18 -13.36 -30.57 -10.44
C ARG A 18 -13.28 -29.91 -11.82
N ASP A 19 -12.18 -29.21 -12.09
CA ASP A 19 -11.47 -29.37 -13.36
C ASP A 19 -10.02 -28.91 -13.25
N PHE A 20 -9.11 -29.75 -13.73
CA PHE A 20 -7.66 -29.59 -13.64
C PHE A 20 -7.12 -28.77 -14.81
N GLY A 21 -6.06 -27.99 -14.57
CA GLY A 21 -5.01 -27.79 -15.58
C GLY A 21 -5.07 -26.50 -16.41
N ARG A 22 -5.22 -25.35 -15.75
CA ARG A 22 -4.59 -24.12 -16.24
C ARG A 22 -3.78 -23.56 -15.08
N VAL A 23 -2.51 -23.22 -15.30
CA VAL A 23 -1.84 -22.26 -14.43
C VAL A 23 -2.58 -20.95 -14.66
N GLU A 24 -3.74 -20.79 -14.02
CA GLU A 24 -4.40 -19.50 -13.91
C GLU A 24 -3.43 -18.65 -13.12
N VAL A 25 -2.87 -17.65 -13.78
CA VAL A 25 -2.43 -16.46 -13.09
C VAL A 25 -3.65 -16.00 -12.31
N MET A 26 -3.73 -16.32 -11.02
CA MET A 26 -4.88 -16.03 -10.17
C MET A 26 -4.92 -14.52 -9.91
N SER A 27 -5.31 -13.78 -10.93
CA SER A 27 -5.50 -12.33 -10.89
C SER A 27 -6.62 -12.00 -9.91
N ALA A 28 -6.37 -11.05 -9.00
CA ALA A 28 -7.43 -10.52 -8.15
C ALA A 28 -8.62 -10.07 -8.99
N SER A 29 -9.81 -10.35 -8.48
CA SER A 29 -11.05 -9.86 -9.09
C SER A 29 -11.81 -9.00 -8.09
N LEU A 30 -12.38 -7.91 -8.57
CA LEU A 30 -13.30 -7.06 -7.81
C LEU A 30 -14.71 -7.31 -8.32
N ARG A 31 -15.61 -7.69 -7.42
CA ARG A 31 -17.05 -7.63 -7.67
C ARG A 31 -17.54 -6.24 -7.29
N ILE A 32 -18.18 -5.56 -8.23
CA ILE A 32 -18.72 -4.21 -8.08
C ILE A 32 -20.23 -4.33 -8.07
N PHE A 33 -20.84 -3.92 -6.97
CA PHE A 33 -22.29 -3.82 -6.80
C PHE A 33 -22.67 -2.35 -6.83
N GLN A 34 -23.07 -1.86 -8.00
CA GLN A 34 -23.56 -0.50 -8.16
C GLN A 34 -24.97 -0.39 -7.59
N THR A 35 -25.23 0.69 -6.87
CA THR A 35 -26.55 1.00 -6.28
C THR A 35 -27.17 2.25 -6.88
N HIS A 36 -26.34 3.26 -7.15
CA HIS A 36 -26.75 4.53 -7.75
C HIS A 36 -25.83 4.86 -8.93
N ASP A 37 -26.34 5.59 -9.91
CA ASP A 37 -25.55 6.16 -10.99
C ASP A 37 -24.85 7.47 -10.58
N ALA A 38 -24.16 8.12 -11.54
CA ALA A 38 -23.47 9.38 -11.30
C ALA A 38 -24.42 10.57 -11.00
N ALA A 39 -25.69 10.47 -11.39
CA ALA A 39 -26.72 11.46 -11.05
C ALA A 39 -27.31 11.23 -9.64
N GLY A 40 -26.99 10.10 -9.01
CA GLY A 40 -27.55 9.69 -7.71
C GLY A 40 -28.88 8.96 -7.85
N GLU A 41 -29.28 8.57 -9.05
CA GLU A 41 -30.50 7.81 -9.29
C GLU A 41 -30.24 6.31 -9.05
N PRO A 42 -31.20 5.55 -8.50
CA PRO A 42 -31.05 4.12 -8.30
C PRO A 42 -30.80 3.38 -9.62
N ALA A 43 -29.63 2.74 -9.75
CA ALA A 43 -29.20 2.01 -10.94
C ALA A 43 -28.46 0.72 -10.52
N PRO A 44 -29.19 -0.30 -10.06
CA PRO A 44 -28.59 -1.53 -9.57
C PRO A 44 -27.93 -2.31 -10.70
N ALA A 45 -26.63 -2.57 -10.57
CA ALA A 45 -25.88 -3.39 -11.52
C ALA A 45 -24.74 -4.14 -10.82
N GLU A 46 -24.40 -5.33 -11.32
CA GLU A 46 -23.28 -6.12 -10.82
C GLU A 46 -22.27 -6.37 -11.93
N PHE A 47 -20.99 -6.13 -11.63
CA PHE A 47 -19.89 -6.35 -12.56
C PHE A 47 -18.75 -7.09 -11.86
N VAL A 48 -18.05 -7.95 -12.61
CA VAL A 48 -16.81 -8.57 -12.18
C VAL A 48 -15.68 -7.96 -13.01
N GLN A 49 -14.75 -7.29 -12.34
CA GLN A 49 -13.54 -6.77 -12.97
C GLN A 49 -12.34 -7.59 -12.54
N THR A 50 -11.70 -8.25 -13.49
CA THR A 50 -10.40 -8.88 -13.29
C THR A 50 -9.29 -7.83 -13.34
N ILE A 51 -8.42 -7.82 -12.34
CA ILE A 51 -7.28 -6.92 -12.24
C ILE A 51 -6.07 -7.61 -12.88
N VAL A 52 -5.68 -7.10 -14.06
CA VAL A 52 -4.51 -7.60 -14.78
C VAL A 52 -3.37 -6.60 -14.62
N PRO A 53 -2.25 -6.98 -13.96
CA PRO A 53 -1.10 -6.09 -13.83
C PRO A 53 -0.52 -5.74 -15.20
N LYS A 54 -0.15 -4.47 -15.39
CA LYS A 54 0.52 -4.02 -16.62
C LYS A 54 2.02 -3.95 -16.38
N ASN A 55 2.85 -4.23 -17.39
CA ASN A 55 4.28 -3.89 -17.41
C ASN A 55 5.08 -4.27 -16.15
N SER A 56 5.02 -5.54 -15.72
CA SER A 56 5.73 -6.05 -14.53
C SER A 56 5.34 -5.38 -13.20
N GLN A 57 4.23 -4.65 -13.16
CA GLN A 57 3.69 -4.03 -11.96
C GLN A 57 3.26 -5.13 -10.96
N PRO A 58 3.55 -4.95 -9.66
CA PRO A 58 3.01 -5.81 -8.62
C PRO A 58 1.47 -5.78 -8.61
N GLU A 59 0.83 -6.93 -8.44
CA GLU A 59 -0.64 -7.05 -8.35
C GLU A 59 -1.31 -6.08 -7.35
N PRO A 60 -0.75 -5.83 -6.13
CA PRO A 60 -1.32 -4.84 -5.20
C PRO A 60 -1.34 -3.41 -5.75
N GLU A 61 -0.35 -3.04 -6.55
CA GLU A 61 -0.28 -1.73 -7.18
C GLU A 61 -1.32 -1.59 -8.28
N ALA A 62 -1.52 -2.64 -9.08
CA ALA A 62 -2.57 -2.66 -10.11
C ALA A 62 -3.97 -2.57 -9.50
N LEU A 63 -4.20 -3.27 -8.37
CA LEU A 63 -5.45 -3.18 -7.62
C LEU A 63 -5.65 -1.77 -7.07
N ARG A 64 -4.61 -1.18 -6.48
CA ARG A 64 -4.64 0.20 -6.00
C ARG A 64 -5.04 1.17 -7.10
N GLU A 65 -4.35 1.14 -8.24
CA GLU A 65 -4.60 2.05 -9.35
C GLU A 65 -6.03 1.96 -9.87
N PHE A 66 -6.58 0.75 -9.92
CA PHE A 66 -7.99 0.55 -10.28
C PHE A 66 -8.96 1.11 -9.23
N MET A 67 -8.68 0.92 -7.95
CA MET A 67 -9.57 1.36 -6.86
C MET A 67 -9.48 2.87 -6.60
N LEU A 68 -8.35 3.51 -6.88
CA LEU A 68 -8.12 4.94 -6.61
C LEU A 68 -9.24 5.87 -7.13
N PRO A 69 -9.67 5.80 -8.41
CA PRO A 69 -10.74 6.64 -8.93
C PRO A 69 -12.11 6.35 -8.28
N LEU A 70 -12.33 5.13 -7.78
CA LEU A 70 -13.60 4.73 -7.15
C LEU A 70 -13.78 5.30 -5.73
N ARG A 71 -12.74 5.96 -5.18
CA ARG A 71 -12.76 6.57 -3.84
C ARG A 71 -13.30 5.60 -2.77
N PRO A 72 -12.68 4.42 -2.59
CA PRO A 72 -13.20 3.44 -1.65
C PRO A 72 -13.21 3.98 -0.21
N SER A 73 -14.13 3.47 0.60
CA SER A 73 -14.16 3.67 2.05
C SER A 73 -14.48 2.36 2.75
N ARG A 74 -13.99 2.21 3.98
CA ARG A 74 -14.08 0.94 4.69
C ARG A 74 -15.51 0.64 5.16
N THR A 75 -15.82 -0.64 5.23
CA THR A 75 -16.99 -1.15 5.96
C THR A 75 -16.54 -1.88 7.23
N SER A 76 -17.50 -2.41 7.99
CA SER A 76 -17.22 -3.28 9.13
C SER A 76 -16.67 -4.66 8.73
N ARG A 77 -16.71 -5.03 7.45
CA ARG A 77 -16.29 -6.34 6.95
C ARG A 77 -15.07 -6.22 6.03
N SER A 78 -13.99 -6.92 6.39
CA SER A 78 -12.78 -7.03 5.58
C SER A 78 -13.07 -7.51 4.15
N GLY A 79 -12.38 -6.92 3.18
CA GLY A 79 -12.57 -7.21 1.76
C GLY A 79 -13.88 -6.71 1.15
N VAL A 80 -14.68 -5.95 1.91
CA VAL A 80 -15.89 -5.27 1.42
C VAL A 80 -15.77 -3.77 1.71
N TYR A 81 -15.95 -2.95 0.68
CA TYR A 81 -15.76 -1.50 0.72
C TYR A 81 -16.97 -0.79 0.13
N PHE A 82 -17.28 0.41 0.61
CA PHE A 82 -18.12 1.34 -0.16
C PHE A 82 -17.26 2.03 -1.21
N TYR A 83 -17.87 2.47 -2.30
CA TYR A 83 -17.21 3.31 -3.29
C TYR A 83 -18.14 4.45 -3.71
N ASP A 84 -17.53 5.55 -4.10
CA ASP A 84 -18.20 6.78 -4.54
C ASP A 84 -17.41 7.37 -5.70
N ASP A 85 -17.75 6.97 -6.92
CA ASP A 85 -17.11 7.43 -8.15
C ASP A 85 -17.96 8.55 -8.77
N PRO A 86 -17.45 9.78 -8.92
CA PRO A 86 -18.16 10.86 -9.59
C PRO A 86 -18.59 10.54 -11.03
N ALA A 87 -17.94 9.59 -11.71
CA ALA A 87 -18.25 9.22 -13.08
C ALA A 87 -19.18 8.00 -13.20
N ARG A 88 -19.15 7.08 -12.23
CA ARG A 88 -19.92 5.82 -12.28
C ARG A 88 -21.07 5.75 -11.29
N GLY A 89 -21.06 6.58 -10.25
CA GLY A 89 -21.98 6.52 -9.12
C GLY A 89 -21.42 5.80 -7.91
N SER A 90 -22.30 5.28 -7.06
CA SER A 90 -21.93 4.74 -5.75
C SER A 90 -22.44 3.32 -5.53
N GLY A 91 -21.76 2.59 -4.63
CA GLY A 91 -22.12 1.21 -4.34
C GLY A 91 -21.12 0.51 -3.43
N ARG A 92 -20.99 -0.80 -3.61
CA ARG A 92 -20.09 -1.67 -2.84
C ARG A 92 -19.09 -2.38 -3.74
N LEU A 93 -17.87 -2.56 -3.24
CA LEU A 93 -16.82 -3.37 -3.83
C LEU A 93 -16.57 -4.57 -2.93
N LYS A 94 -16.43 -5.76 -3.51
CA LYS A 94 -15.99 -6.97 -2.80
C LYS A 94 -14.81 -7.57 -3.53
N VAL A 95 -13.72 -7.81 -2.79
CA VAL A 95 -12.53 -8.50 -3.32
C VAL A 95 -12.82 -10.00 -3.36
N VAL A 96 -12.59 -10.63 -4.51
CA VAL A 96 -12.86 -12.05 -4.79
C VAL A 96 -11.66 -12.67 -5.53
N GLY A 97 -11.36 -13.95 -5.30
CA GLY A 97 -10.23 -14.63 -5.94
C GLY A 97 -8.87 -14.32 -5.29
N ALA A 98 -8.87 -13.84 -4.05
CA ALA A 98 -7.71 -13.39 -3.29
C ALA A 98 -6.82 -14.52 -2.75
N SER A 99 -6.58 -15.62 -3.51
CA SER A 99 -5.65 -16.66 -3.04
C SER A 99 -4.21 -16.14 -2.88
N GLY A 100 -3.84 -15.07 -3.59
CA GLY A 100 -2.57 -14.35 -3.47
C GLY A 100 -2.61 -13.01 -2.70
N PHE A 101 -3.79 -12.54 -2.28
CA PHE A 101 -3.93 -11.26 -1.59
C PHE A 101 -4.19 -11.46 -0.10
N ASP A 102 -3.30 -10.94 0.72
CA ASP A 102 -3.54 -10.78 2.15
C ASP A 102 -4.63 -9.70 2.33
N LEU A 103 -5.89 -10.11 2.57
CA LEU A 103 -7.03 -9.20 2.80
C LEU A 103 -6.71 -8.06 3.79
N PRO A 104 -6.01 -8.31 4.92
CA PRO A 104 -5.44 -7.27 5.78
C PRO A 104 -4.67 -6.15 5.05
N ARG A 105 -3.86 -6.50 4.05
CA ARG A 105 -3.07 -5.53 3.26
C ARG A 105 -3.97 -4.68 2.37
N VAL A 106 -5.03 -5.27 1.80
CA VAL A 106 -6.02 -4.53 1.01
C VAL A 106 -6.84 -3.59 1.90
N ASP A 107 -7.25 -4.07 3.09
CA ASP A 107 -7.94 -3.25 4.10
C ASP A 107 -7.08 -2.05 4.53
N GLU A 108 -5.78 -2.27 4.76
CA GLU A 108 -4.84 -1.21 5.10
C GLU A 108 -4.68 -0.20 3.95
N MET A 109 -4.55 -0.69 2.71
CA MET A 109 -4.47 0.15 1.52
C MET A 109 -5.71 1.03 1.38
N VAL A 110 -6.92 0.48 1.52
CA VAL A 110 -8.17 1.25 1.47
C VAL A 110 -8.25 2.25 2.63
N HIS A 111 -7.79 1.87 3.82
CA HIS A 111 -7.71 2.81 4.95
C HIS A 111 -6.82 4.01 4.63
N LEU A 112 -5.64 3.77 4.06
CA LEU A 112 -4.71 4.84 3.67
C LEU A 112 -5.27 5.71 2.55
N MET A 113 -5.98 5.14 1.57
CA MET A 113 -6.67 5.92 0.53
C MET A 113 -7.73 6.85 1.13
N GLU A 114 -8.53 6.33 2.06
CA GLU A 114 -9.56 7.09 2.77
C GLU A 114 -8.92 8.26 3.55
N ILE A 115 -7.83 8.00 4.29
CA ILE A 115 -7.07 9.02 5.01
C ILE A 115 -6.52 10.08 4.05
N ASN A 116 -5.86 9.67 2.97
CA ASN A 116 -5.26 10.57 1.98
C ASN A 116 -6.31 11.52 1.37
N ARG A 117 -7.50 10.97 1.07
CA ARG A 117 -8.65 11.77 0.61
C ARG A 117 -9.10 12.77 1.65
N LYS A 118 -9.20 12.38 2.93
CA LYS A 118 -9.62 13.27 4.03
C LYS A 118 -8.60 14.39 4.30
N ILE A 119 -7.30 14.11 4.21
CA ILE A 119 -6.26 15.12 4.46
C ILE A 119 -5.92 15.96 3.22
N GLY A 120 -6.40 15.56 2.03
CA GLY A 120 -6.11 16.21 0.76
C GLY A 120 -4.65 16.11 0.31
N MET A 121 -3.93 15.08 0.75
CA MET A 121 -2.50 14.89 0.49
C MET A 121 -2.20 13.41 0.24
N GLU A 122 -1.37 13.13 -0.75
CA GLU A 122 -0.82 11.80 -1.02
C GLU A 122 0.57 11.63 -0.38
N ASP A 123 0.98 10.38 -0.13
CA ASP A 123 2.33 10.09 0.39
C ASP A 123 3.37 10.42 -0.70
N PRO A 124 4.20 11.46 -0.51
CA PRO A 124 5.17 11.91 -1.52
C PRO A 124 6.38 10.96 -1.67
N ALA A 125 6.54 10.02 -0.74
CA ALA A 125 7.67 9.11 -0.68
C ALA A 125 7.20 7.65 -0.78
N ARG A 126 6.00 7.44 -1.33
CA ARG A 126 5.42 6.12 -1.51
C ARG A 126 6.38 5.23 -2.30
N VAL A 127 6.71 4.08 -1.72
CA VAL A 127 7.44 3.02 -2.42
C VAL A 127 6.38 2.05 -2.97
N PRO A 128 6.44 1.65 -4.24
CA PRO A 128 5.58 0.60 -4.77
C PRO A 128 5.72 -0.66 -3.90
N ASP A 129 4.66 -1.45 -3.81
CA ASP A 129 4.68 -2.75 -3.12
C ASP A 129 5.64 -3.69 -3.86
N VAL A 130 6.93 -3.64 -3.53
CA VAL A 130 7.96 -4.49 -4.14
C VAL A 130 7.73 -5.95 -3.72
N PRO A 131 7.99 -6.91 -4.62
CA PRO A 131 7.94 -8.34 -4.28
C PRO A 131 8.79 -8.64 -3.03
N GLY A 132 8.26 -9.48 -2.13
CA GLY A 132 8.85 -9.74 -0.79
C GLY A 132 10.32 -10.20 -0.78
N TRP A 133 10.85 -10.69 -1.91
CA TRP A 133 12.25 -11.09 -2.05
C TRP A 133 13.24 -9.91 -2.17
N VAL A 134 12.76 -8.69 -2.44
CA VAL A 134 13.58 -7.46 -2.48
C VAL A 134 13.77 -6.85 -1.08
N VAL A 135 13.12 -7.41 -0.05
CA VAL A 135 12.91 -6.77 1.26
C VAL A 135 13.86 -7.23 2.40
N PRO A 136 14.98 -7.96 2.24
CA PRO A 136 15.76 -8.35 3.43
C PRO A 136 16.51 -7.18 4.10
N PHE A 137 16.65 -6.03 3.43
CA PHE A 137 17.42 -4.88 3.96
C PHE A 137 16.59 -3.64 4.32
N VAL A 138 15.26 -3.69 4.16
CA VAL A 138 14.42 -2.57 4.60
C VAL A 138 14.21 -2.73 6.09
N ILE A 139 14.89 -1.92 6.90
CA ILE A 139 14.57 -1.75 8.32
C ILE A 139 13.05 -1.56 8.40
N SER A 140 12.36 -2.53 9.00
CA SER A 140 10.89 -2.65 9.07
C SER A 140 10.22 -1.42 9.70
N ASN A 141 10.99 -0.50 10.26
CA ASN A 141 10.47 0.75 10.78
C ASN A 141 9.96 1.66 9.65
N ARG A 142 8.63 1.82 9.59
CA ARG A 142 7.92 2.67 8.62
C ARG A 142 7.78 4.12 9.08
N SER A 143 8.29 4.47 10.27
CA SER A 143 8.27 5.84 10.81
C SER A 143 9.34 6.73 10.17
N PRO A 144 8.98 7.88 9.56
CA PRO A 144 9.94 8.84 9.02
C PRO A 144 10.90 9.36 10.10
N TRP A 145 10.42 9.56 11.34
CA TRP A 145 11.25 10.04 12.45
C TRP A 145 12.41 9.11 12.77
N VAL A 146 12.11 7.81 12.87
CA VAL A 146 13.14 6.81 13.18
C VAL A 146 14.12 6.69 12.02
N ARG A 147 13.63 6.71 10.77
CA ARG A 147 14.50 6.68 9.59
C ARG A 147 15.42 7.89 9.50
N ILE A 148 14.94 9.07 9.87
CA ILE A 148 15.78 10.28 9.95
C ILE A 148 16.87 10.13 11.02
N LEU A 149 16.52 9.66 12.22
CA LEU A 149 17.50 9.45 13.29
C LEU A 149 18.55 8.40 12.90
N VAL A 150 18.13 7.29 12.29
CA VAL A 150 19.05 6.26 11.78
C VAL A 150 19.92 6.83 10.65
N GLY A 151 19.34 7.59 9.71
CA GLY A 151 20.08 8.24 8.63
C GLY A 151 21.14 9.22 9.14
N LEU A 152 20.80 10.02 10.16
CA LEU A 152 21.74 10.91 10.85
C LEU A 152 22.89 10.13 11.52
N PHE A 153 22.60 8.99 12.14
CA PHE A 153 23.63 8.13 12.72
C PHE A 153 24.62 7.61 11.67
N PHE A 154 24.13 7.23 10.48
CA PHE A 154 24.98 6.75 9.37
C PHE A 154 25.76 7.85 8.63
N LEU A 155 25.45 9.14 8.83
CA LEU A 155 26.29 10.22 8.29
C LEU A 155 27.68 10.23 8.92
N ILE A 156 27.79 9.82 10.20
CA ILE A 156 29.05 9.80 10.95
C ILE A 156 30.11 8.93 10.26
N PRO A 157 29.87 7.62 9.99
CA PRO A 157 30.85 6.78 9.30
C PRO A 157 31.16 7.26 7.87
N GLY A 158 30.19 7.82 7.15
CA GLY A 158 30.43 8.41 5.82
C GLY A 158 31.41 9.58 5.87
N PHE A 159 31.25 10.47 6.84
CA PHE A 159 32.17 11.59 7.07
C PHE A 159 33.56 11.10 7.51
N PHE A 160 33.63 10.09 8.38
CA PHE A 160 34.89 9.47 8.77
C PHE A 160 35.61 8.81 7.59
N MET A 161 34.91 8.14 6.68
CA MET A 161 35.52 7.57 5.48
C MET A 161 36.17 8.66 4.61
N LEU A 162 35.48 9.78 4.41
CA LEU A 162 36.02 10.91 3.63
C LEU A 162 37.22 11.61 4.30
N SER A 163 37.38 11.48 5.62
CA SER A 163 38.53 12.07 6.34
C SER A 163 39.76 11.16 6.37
N ILE A 164 39.62 9.85 6.10
CA ILE A 164 40.74 8.88 6.08
C ILE A 164 41.87 9.31 5.09
N PRO A 165 41.58 9.75 3.85
CA PRO A 165 42.61 10.25 2.94
C PRO A 165 43.46 11.40 3.52
N LEU A 166 42.87 12.26 4.36
CA LEU A 166 43.56 13.36 5.02
C LEU A 166 44.45 12.87 6.18
N LEU A 167 44.03 11.80 6.87
CA LEU A 167 44.72 11.22 8.03
C LEU A 167 45.82 10.22 7.65
N LYS A 168 45.81 9.70 6.42
CA LYS A 168 46.75 8.68 5.92
C LYS A 168 47.39 9.11 4.58
N PRO A 169 48.22 10.18 4.58
CA PRO A 169 48.80 10.72 3.34
C PRO A 169 49.79 9.77 2.65
N HIS A 170 50.24 8.71 3.34
CA HIS A 170 51.14 7.69 2.82
C HIS A 170 50.44 6.57 2.04
N TRP A 171 49.12 6.63 1.88
CA TRP A 171 48.40 5.68 1.03
C TRP A 171 48.64 5.95 -0.45
N ASN A 172 48.67 4.88 -1.24
CA ASN A 172 48.68 4.98 -2.69
C ASN A 172 47.38 5.62 -3.21
N ALA A 173 47.43 6.23 -4.40
CA ALA A 173 46.30 6.95 -4.99
C ALA A 173 45.02 6.09 -5.15
N LEU A 174 45.18 4.79 -5.41
CA LEU A 174 44.05 3.88 -5.63
C LEU A 174 43.20 3.66 -4.36
N PRO A 175 43.75 3.24 -3.20
CA PRO A 175 43.01 3.19 -1.93
C PRO A 175 42.32 4.50 -1.54
N ILE A 176 42.98 5.64 -1.78
CA ILE A 176 42.42 6.97 -1.51
C ILE A 176 41.18 7.21 -2.39
N ALA A 177 41.28 6.97 -3.70
CA ALA A 177 40.18 7.14 -4.64
C ALA A 177 38.99 6.24 -4.31
N VAL A 178 39.25 4.96 -4.00
CA VAL A 178 38.20 3.99 -3.62
C VAL A 178 37.48 4.45 -2.36
N ASN A 179 38.22 4.84 -1.31
CA ASN A 179 37.62 5.32 -0.06
C ASN A 179 36.78 6.58 -0.27
N PHE A 180 37.29 7.53 -1.08
CA PHE A 180 36.55 8.74 -1.43
C PHE A 180 35.24 8.43 -2.17
N ILE A 181 35.27 7.53 -3.15
CA ILE A 181 34.06 7.11 -3.90
C ILE A 181 33.04 6.46 -2.96
N PHE A 182 33.47 5.51 -2.12
CA PHE A 182 32.56 4.86 -1.17
C PHE A 182 32.00 5.84 -0.12
N GLY A 183 32.83 6.74 0.42
CA GLY A 183 32.38 7.78 1.34
C GLY A 183 31.34 8.70 0.71
N MET A 184 31.58 9.15 -0.53
CA MET A 184 30.63 9.96 -1.29
C MET A 184 29.32 9.21 -1.57
N LEU A 185 29.39 7.94 -1.99
CA LEU A 185 28.20 7.12 -2.22
C LEU A 185 27.36 6.97 -0.96
N ILE A 186 27.98 6.71 0.19
CA ILE A 186 27.28 6.61 1.48
C ILE A 186 26.60 7.93 1.82
N LEU A 187 27.30 9.07 1.71
CA LEU A 187 26.71 10.38 1.99
C LEU A 187 25.55 10.71 1.05
N LEU A 188 25.67 10.38 -0.25
CA LEU A 188 24.59 10.58 -1.21
C LEU A 188 23.36 9.73 -0.89
N MET A 189 23.57 8.45 -0.52
CA MET A 189 22.47 7.56 -0.10
C MET A 189 21.79 8.06 1.18
N CYS A 190 22.55 8.51 2.17
CA CYS A 190 22.02 9.08 3.41
C CYS A 190 21.27 10.39 3.14
N ALA A 191 21.83 11.30 2.33
CA ALA A 191 21.21 12.56 1.97
C ALA A 191 19.89 12.35 1.20
N TRP A 192 19.88 11.41 0.25
CA TRP A 192 18.68 11.03 -0.48
C TRP A 192 17.60 10.45 0.45
N SER A 193 17.96 9.53 1.35
CA SER A 193 17.02 8.98 2.32
C SER A 193 16.45 10.05 3.23
N LEU A 194 17.30 10.91 3.80
CA LEU A 194 16.89 12.02 4.67
C LEU A 194 15.95 12.98 3.94
N TRP A 195 16.29 13.39 2.73
CA TRP A 195 15.44 14.26 1.92
C TRP A 195 14.07 13.64 1.69
N ARG A 196 14.00 12.34 1.33
CA ARG A 196 12.75 11.61 1.15
C ARG A 196 11.92 11.57 2.43
N ASP A 197 12.52 11.21 3.57
CA ASP A 197 11.82 11.08 4.84
C ASP A 197 11.36 12.44 5.39
N VAL A 198 12.14 13.51 5.17
CA VAL A 198 11.76 14.90 5.50
C VAL A 198 10.56 15.37 4.68
N ARG A 199 10.49 15.02 3.39
CA ARG A 199 9.31 15.33 2.57
C ARG A 199 8.08 14.53 2.98
N ARG A 200 8.27 13.30 3.48
CA ARG A 200 7.19 12.44 3.98
C ARG A 200 6.62 12.88 5.33
N LEU A 201 7.41 13.56 6.16
CA LEU A 201 7.04 13.96 7.52
C LEU A 201 5.70 14.73 7.61
N PRO A 202 5.45 15.80 6.84
CA PRO A 202 4.20 16.55 6.92
C PRO A 202 2.97 15.70 6.61
N TRP A 203 3.07 14.84 5.60
CA TRP A 203 2.01 13.88 5.26
C TRP A 203 1.79 12.90 6.41
N TRP A 204 2.86 12.29 6.93
CA TRP A 204 2.77 11.28 7.99
C TRP A 204 2.13 11.83 9.27
N VAL A 205 2.49 13.05 9.67
CA VAL A 205 1.90 13.71 10.86
C VAL A 205 0.40 13.95 10.67
N LYS A 206 -0.01 14.47 9.50
CA LYS A 206 -1.43 14.71 9.19
C LYS A 206 -2.23 13.41 9.07
N ALA A 207 -1.70 12.43 8.35
CA ALA A 207 -2.32 11.12 8.16
C ALA A 207 -2.51 10.40 9.51
N ARG A 208 -1.48 10.42 10.37
CA ARG A 208 -1.56 9.85 11.72
C ARG A 208 -2.56 10.58 12.61
N ALA A 209 -2.63 11.91 12.54
CA ALA A 209 -3.61 12.68 13.28
C ALA A 209 -5.05 12.34 12.82
N GLN A 210 -5.27 12.20 11.51
CA GLN A 210 -6.56 11.80 10.95
C GLN A 210 -6.95 10.37 11.36
N ALA A 211 -6.02 9.41 11.25
CA ALA A 211 -6.25 8.03 11.67
C ALA A 211 -6.67 7.94 13.15
N LYS A 212 -6.07 8.76 14.02
CA LYS A 212 -6.46 8.86 15.44
C LYS A 212 -7.84 9.46 15.63
N ARG A 213 -8.23 10.45 14.82
CA ARG A 213 -9.58 11.06 14.87
C ARG A 213 -10.66 10.09 14.41
N ASP A 214 -10.36 9.24 13.44
CA ASP A 214 -11.29 8.24 12.91
C ASP A 214 -11.57 7.09 13.90
N GLY A 215 -10.85 7.01 15.03
CA GLY A 215 -11.16 6.09 16.14
C GLY A 215 -10.87 4.60 15.88
N GLY A 216 -10.09 4.28 14.84
CA GLY A 216 -9.77 2.90 14.43
C GLY A 216 -8.31 2.48 14.67
N PRO A 217 -7.96 1.23 14.31
CA PRO A 217 -6.58 0.77 14.36
C PRO A 217 -5.70 1.57 13.39
N LEU A 218 -4.52 1.99 13.84
CA LEU A 218 -3.57 2.70 12.97
C LEU A 218 -3.04 1.75 11.88
N PRO A 219 -3.06 2.19 10.60
CA PRO A 219 -2.30 1.55 9.53
C PRO A 219 -0.86 1.31 9.96
N GLU A 220 -0.28 0.18 9.59
CA GLU A 220 1.11 -0.19 9.83
C GLU A 220 2.06 0.90 9.32
N GLU A 221 1.78 1.50 8.17
CA GLU A 221 2.56 2.63 7.63
C GLU A 221 2.61 3.87 8.54
N LEU A 222 1.60 4.03 9.41
CA LEU A 222 1.48 5.15 10.33
C LEU A 222 1.95 4.81 11.74
N ARG A 223 2.36 3.57 12.02
CA ARG A 223 2.89 3.15 13.33
C ARG A 223 4.33 3.65 13.52
N VAL A 224 4.74 3.80 14.79
CA VAL A 224 6.15 4.13 15.12
C VAL A 224 6.99 2.86 15.24
N TRP A 225 6.35 1.77 15.69
CA TRP A 225 6.94 0.47 15.95
C TRP A 225 5.93 -0.58 15.47
N SER A 226 6.42 -1.62 14.79
CA SER A 226 5.65 -2.82 14.43
C SER A 226 5.78 -3.88 15.50
#